data_AF-A0A4P5VCL1-F1
#
_entry.id   AF-A0A4P5VCL1-F1
#
_cell.length_a   1.000
_cell.length_b   1.000
_cell.length_c   1.000
_cell.angle_alpha   90.00
_cell.angle_beta   90.00
_cell.angle_gamma   90.00
#
_symmetry.space_group_name_H-M   'P 1'
#
loop_
_entity.id
_entity.type
_entity.pdbx_description
1 polymer ?
#
loop_
_entity_poly.entity_id
_entity_poly.type
_entity_poly.pdbx_seq_one_letter_code
_entity_poly.pdbx_strand_id
1 'polypeptide(L)'
;MLSEQFGLELVAVCPSVGEALGLMKRSSPPALLLLDVFQPGQRWQEAALALRELNPNGRLILLTAPGEPCVPPAPIVPILLGVVEKSRPWDDLLELVSRWQQQHPSPDQRRFANALVQLDRLSPRERLVFHAVGKGMQNKEIAKQMALCLNTVETYRKTISAKLGLSGVELVRAAALHRCTAAPLHPSLPAGWAGC
;
A
#
# COMPACT_ATOMS: atom_id res chain seq x y z
N MET A 1 -12.58 -9.04 -2.42
CA MET A 1 -12.97 -7.62 -2.16
C MET A 1 -11.90 -6.82 -1.41
N LEU A 2 -11.73 -6.86 -0.08
CA LEU A 2 -10.70 -6.03 0.60
C LEU A 2 -9.27 -6.38 0.19
N SER A 3 -8.99 -7.66 -0.03
CA SER A 3 -7.67 -8.15 -0.48
C SER A 3 -7.31 -7.64 -1.88
N GLU A 4 -8.24 -7.75 -2.83
CA GLU A 4 -8.04 -7.36 -4.23
C GLU A 4 -7.95 -5.85 -4.42
N GLN A 5 -8.72 -5.07 -3.64
CA GLN A 5 -8.79 -3.63 -3.82
C GLN A 5 -7.64 -2.88 -3.11
N PHE A 6 -7.13 -3.42 -2.00
CA PHE A 6 -6.09 -2.76 -1.20
C PHE A 6 -4.76 -3.51 -1.14
N GLY A 7 -4.64 -4.67 -1.80
CA GLY A 7 -3.45 -5.51 -1.70
C GLY A 7 -3.23 -6.03 -0.28
N LEU A 8 -4.31 -6.20 0.49
CA LEU A 8 -4.26 -6.77 1.83
C LEU A 8 -4.26 -8.29 1.76
N GLU A 9 -3.45 -8.93 2.59
CA GLU A 9 -3.50 -10.38 2.76
C GLU A 9 -4.58 -10.74 3.78
N LEU A 10 -5.53 -11.57 3.36
CA LEU A 10 -6.52 -12.14 4.28
C LEU A 10 -5.89 -13.30 5.06
N VAL A 11 -5.51 -13.04 6.30
CA VAL A 11 -4.82 -14.02 7.15
C VAL A 11 -5.77 -15.12 7.65
N ALA A 12 -7.00 -14.76 8.03
CA ALA A 12 -8.01 -15.69 8.50
C ALA A 12 -9.42 -15.07 8.47
N VAL A 13 -10.44 -15.92 8.43
CA VAL A 13 -11.84 -15.57 8.72
C VAL A 13 -12.31 -16.51 9.83
N CYS A 14 -12.78 -15.95 10.94
CA CYS A 14 -13.17 -16.72 12.11
C CYS A 14 -14.67 -16.54 12.37
N PRO A 15 -15.47 -17.63 12.48
CA PRO A 15 -16.87 -17.55 12.89
C PRO A 15 -17.05 -17.24 14.39
N SER A 16 -15.99 -17.28 15.19
CA SER A 16 -16.06 -16.97 16.62
C SER A 16 -14.82 -16.28 17.19
N VAL A 17 -15.02 -15.54 18.28
CA VAL A 17 -13.96 -14.95 19.12
C VAL A 17 -13.01 -16.02 19.64
N GLY A 18 -13.52 -17.18 20.06
CA GLY A 18 -12.69 -18.27 20.58
C GLY A 18 -11.70 -18.80 19.53
N GLU A 19 -12.17 -18.97 18.29
CA GLU A 19 -11.33 -19.38 17.17
C GLU A 19 -10.31 -18.30 16.79
N ALA A 20 -10.74 -17.03 16.74
CA ALA A 20 -9.86 -15.90 16.50
C ALA A 20 -8.73 -15.81 17.54
N LEU A 21 -9.06 -15.97 18.84
CA LEU A 21 -8.09 -16.02 19.92
C LEU A 21 -7.12 -17.20 19.77
N GLY A 22 -7.63 -18.37 19.41
CA GLY A 22 -6.82 -19.56 19.15
C GLY A 22 -5.81 -19.33 18.02
N LEU A 23 -6.25 -18.75 16.91
CA LEU A 23 -5.39 -18.43 15.77
C LEU A 23 -4.37 -17.33 16.08
N MET A 24 -4.77 -16.24 16.72
CA MET A 24 -3.85 -15.16 17.10
C MET A 24 -2.75 -15.63 18.06
N LYS A 25 -3.01 -16.63 18.90
CA LYS A 25 -2.01 -17.19 19.82
C LYS A 25 -1.09 -18.23 19.18
N ARG A 26 -1.60 -19.01 18.22
CA ARG A 26 -0.85 -20.10 17.55
C ARG A 26 -0.10 -19.64 16.30
N SER A 27 -0.50 -18.51 15.74
CA SER A 27 0.07 -17.91 14.53
C SER A 27 0.42 -16.45 14.80
N SER A 28 0.88 -15.73 13.76
CA SER A 28 1.14 -14.29 13.89
C SER A 28 -0.17 -13.51 14.04
N PRO A 29 -0.30 -12.64 15.06
CA PRO A 29 -1.47 -11.78 15.22
C PRO A 29 -1.60 -10.81 14.02
N PRO A 30 -2.82 -10.52 13.55
CA PRO A 30 -3.02 -9.68 12.37
C PRO A 30 -2.61 -8.22 12.64
N ALA A 31 -2.25 -7.50 11.58
CA ALA A 31 -1.99 -6.06 11.67
C ALA A 31 -3.28 -5.23 11.74
N LEU A 32 -4.36 -5.74 11.15
CA LEU A 32 -5.69 -5.15 11.17
C LEU A 32 -6.72 -6.25 11.46
N LEU A 33 -7.55 -6.07 12.48
CA LEU A 33 -8.66 -6.95 12.84
C LEU A 33 -9.99 -6.25 12.57
N LEU A 34 -10.85 -6.90 11.80
CA LEU A 34 -12.26 -6.51 11.66
C LEU A 34 -13.07 -7.41 12.57
N LEU A 35 -13.82 -6.82 13.51
CA LEU A 35 -14.49 -7.57 14.56
C LEU A 35 -15.98 -7.23 14.61
N ASP A 36 -16.81 -8.26 14.46
CA ASP A 36 -18.25 -8.16 14.65
C ASP A 36 -18.60 -8.04 16.14
N VAL A 37 -19.24 -6.94 16.53
CA VAL A 37 -19.66 -6.65 17.90
C VAL A 37 -20.96 -7.39 18.28
N PHE A 38 -21.79 -7.75 17.29
CA PHE A 38 -23.14 -8.27 17.53
C PHE A 38 -23.25 -9.77 17.23
N GLN A 39 -22.35 -10.54 17.84
CA GLN A 39 -22.44 -12.00 17.91
C GLN A 39 -23.00 -12.38 19.28
N PRO A 40 -24.28 -12.79 19.40
CA PRO A 40 -24.89 -13.14 20.69
C PRO A 40 -24.05 -14.18 21.44
N GLY A 41 -23.76 -13.91 22.72
CA GLY A 41 -22.97 -14.80 23.58
C GLY A 41 -21.45 -14.70 23.42
N GLN A 42 -20.94 -13.88 22.49
CA GLN A 42 -19.49 -13.70 22.32
C GLN A 42 -18.96 -12.45 23.03
N ARG A 43 -17.81 -12.61 23.69
CA ARG A 43 -17.09 -11.51 24.35
C ARG A 43 -16.05 -10.92 23.41
N TRP A 44 -16.50 -10.15 22.44
CA TRP A 44 -15.64 -9.52 21.44
C TRP A 44 -14.47 -8.72 22.05
N GLN A 45 -14.64 -8.16 23.26
CA GLN A 45 -13.59 -7.44 23.98
C GLN A 45 -12.36 -8.31 24.23
N GLU A 46 -12.53 -9.62 24.45
CA GLU A 46 -11.42 -10.55 24.67
C GLU A 46 -10.52 -10.63 23.43
N ALA A 47 -11.10 -10.66 22.22
CA ALA A 47 -10.33 -10.64 20.98
C ALA A 47 -9.57 -9.32 20.79
N ALA A 48 -10.22 -8.19 21.07
CA ALA A 48 -9.59 -6.87 20.97
C ALA A 48 -8.43 -6.68 21.97
N LEU A 49 -8.61 -7.12 23.21
CA LEU A 49 -7.57 -7.08 24.23
C LEU A 49 -6.40 -8.00 23.86
N ALA A 50 -6.69 -9.22 23.39
CA ALA A 50 -5.66 -10.14 22.93
C ALA A 50 -4.86 -9.59 21.74
N LEU A 51 -5.52 -8.96 20.77
CA LEU A 51 -4.81 -8.29 19.67
C LEU A 51 -3.83 -7.24 20.19
N ARG A 52 -4.28 -6.39 21.12
CA ARG A 52 -3.44 -5.34 21.72
C ARG A 52 -2.22 -5.90 22.44
N GLU A 53 -2.40 -7.02 23.15
CA GLU A 53 -1.33 -7.68 23.90
C GLU A 53 -0.33 -8.38 22.97
N LEU A 54 -0.82 -9.07 21.94
CA LEU A 54 0.00 -9.87 21.03
C LEU A 54 0.65 -9.03 19.92
N ASN A 55 0.03 -7.92 19.52
CA ASN A 55 0.53 -7.01 18.50
C ASN A 55 0.33 -5.54 18.90
N PRO A 56 1.37 -4.87 19.42
CA PRO A 56 1.31 -3.44 19.76
C PRO A 56 0.99 -2.52 18.57
N ASN A 57 1.29 -2.97 17.35
CA ASN A 57 0.95 -2.25 16.12
C ASN A 57 -0.40 -2.69 15.52
N GLY A 58 -1.07 -3.66 16.15
CA GLY A 58 -2.38 -4.14 15.76
C GLY A 58 -3.41 -3.01 15.84
N ARG A 59 -4.31 -3.00 14.86
CA ARG A 59 -5.41 -2.04 14.77
C ARG A 59 -6.73 -2.75 14.63
N LEU A 60 -7.79 -2.10 15.10
CA LEU A 60 -9.11 -2.69 15.21
C LEU A 60 -10.14 -1.83 14.48
N ILE A 61 -11.02 -2.48 13.72
CA ILE A 61 -12.26 -1.89 13.22
C ILE A 61 -13.41 -2.72 13.79
N LEU A 62 -14.35 -2.06 14.45
CA LEU A 62 -15.55 -2.70 14.99
C LEU A 62 -16.69 -2.61 13.98
N LEU A 63 -17.41 -3.71 13.79
CA LEU A 63 -18.58 -3.79 12.92
C LEU A 63 -19.85 -3.92 13.77
N THR A 64 -20.79 -2.98 13.63
CA THR A 64 -22.01 -2.89 14.46
C THR A 64 -23.29 -3.06 13.65
N ALA A 65 -24.37 -3.45 14.33
CA ALA A 65 -25.70 -3.47 13.72
C ALA A 65 -26.25 -2.03 13.54
N PRO A 66 -27.18 -1.82 12.58
CA PRO A 66 -27.87 -0.55 12.41
C PRO A 66 -28.54 -0.03 13.67
N GLY A 67 -28.32 1.26 13.96
CA GLY A 67 -28.98 1.95 15.07
C GLY A 67 -28.47 1.56 16.47
N GLU A 68 -27.42 0.73 16.56
CA GLU A 68 -26.85 0.31 17.82
C GLU A 68 -25.47 0.97 18.05
N PRO A 69 -25.39 2.02 18.88
CA PRO A 69 -24.12 2.66 19.17
C PRO A 69 -23.23 1.71 19.97
N CYS A 70 -22.05 1.39 19.42
CA CYS A 70 -21.01 0.70 20.17
C CYS A 70 -20.10 1.71 20.84
N VAL A 71 -20.08 1.71 22.17
CA VAL A 71 -19.12 2.47 22.95
C VAL A 71 -17.97 1.54 23.34
N PRO A 72 -16.78 1.68 22.72
CA PRO A 72 -15.64 0.84 23.06
C PRO A 72 -15.15 1.16 24.48
N PRO A 73 -14.79 0.15 25.30
CA PRO A 73 -14.23 0.38 26.62
C PRO A 73 -12.84 1.03 26.50
N ALA A 74 -12.45 1.81 27.51
CA ALA A 74 -11.22 2.61 27.51
C ALA A 74 -9.93 1.85 27.10
N PRO A 75 -9.72 0.57 27.47
CA PRO A 75 -8.55 -0.18 27.04
C PRO A 75 -8.47 -0.43 25.51
N ILE A 76 -9.60 -0.43 24.81
CA ILE A 76 -9.69 -0.74 23.38
C ILE A 76 -9.52 0.51 22.53
N VAL A 77 -9.93 1.67 23.03
CA VAL A 77 -9.86 2.96 22.32
C VAL A 77 -8.51 3.24 21.66
N PRO A 78 -7.34 2.98 22.29
CA PRO A 78 -6.04 3.29 21.67
C PRO A 78 -5.71 2.52 20.39
N ILE A 79 -6.31 1.34 20.17
CA ILE A 79 -6.08 0.52 18.96
C ILE A 79 -7.23 0.63 17.95
N LEU A 80 -8.31 1.31 18.31
CA LEU A 80 -9.51 1.44 17.48
C LEU A 80 -9.29 2.47 16.37
N LEU A 81 -9.45 2.06 15.13
CA LEU A 81 -9.48 2.95 13.97
C LEU A 81 -10.86 3.58 13.77
N GLY A 82 -11.91 2.81 14.04
CA GLY A 82 -13.27 3.28 13.91
C GLY A 82 -14.31 2.17 14.12
N VAL A 83 -15.56 2.61 14.17
CA VAL A 83 -16.74 1.75 14.24
C VAL A 83 -17.52 1.93 12.94
N VAL A 84 -17.83 0.84 12.27
CA VAL A 84 -18.58 0.83 11.01
C VAL A 84 -19.86 0.06 11.22
N GLU A 85 -20.96 0.67 10.84
CA GLU A 85 -22.26 0.01 10.83
C GLU A 85 -22.36 -0.93 9.61
N LYS A 86 -22.76 -2.18 9.80
CA LYS A 86 -22.80 -3.22 8.76
C LYS A 86 -23.79 -2.93 7.62
N SER A 87 -24.81 -2.12 7.88
CA SER A 87 -25.83 -1.68 6.90
C SER A 87 -25.39 -0.49 6.07
N ARG A 88 -24.28 0.18 6.44
CA ARG A 88 -23.77 1.30 5.67
C ARG A 88 -23.07 0.85 4.39
N PRO A 89 -22.96 1.74 3.39
CA PRO A 89 -22.14 1.50 2.22
C PRO A 89 -20.73 1.08 2.62
N TRP A 90 -20.12 0.22 1.81
CA TRP A 90 -18.75 -0.25 2.00
C TRP A 90 -17.74 0.90 2.13
N ASP A 91 -18.06 2.09 1.59
CA ASP A 91 -17.21 3.29 1.56
C ASP A 91 -16.64 3.69 2.92
N ASP A 92 -17.42 3.62 4.01
CA ASP A 92 -16.93 3.96 5.36
C ASP A 92 -15.80 3.02 5.81
N LEU A 93 -15.94 1.72 5.53
CA LEU A 93 -14.91 0.73 5.81
C LEU A 93 -13.69 0.93 4.91
N LEU A 94 -13.92 1.20 3.63
CA LEU A 94 -12.85 1.48 2.64
C LEU A 94 -12.02 2.70 3.07
N GLU A 95 -12.66 3.74 3.59
CA GLU A 95 -11.97 4.94 4.09
C GLU A 95 -11.07 4.61 5.29
N LEU A 96 -11.59 3.89 6.29
CA LEU A 96 -10.80 3.50 7.47
C LEU A 96 -9.61 2.62 7.11
N VAL A 97 -9.82 1.66 6.20
CA VAL A 97 -8.74 0.78 5.70
C VAL A 97 -7.70 1.60 4.95
N SER A 98 -8.12 2.52 4.08
CA SER A 98 -7.21 3.40 3.33
C SER A 98 -6.34 4.25 4.25
N ARG A 99 -6.96 4.86 5.26
CA ARG A 99 -6.26 5.66 6.28
C ARG A 99 -5.26 4.82 7.07
N TRP A 100 -5.64 3.60 7.42
CA TRP A 100 -4.74 2.68 8.12
C TRP A 100 -3.51 2.32 7.29
N GLN A 101 -3.69 2.00 6.00
CA GLN A 101 -2.59 1.65 5.10
C GLN A 101 -1.60 2.80 4.91
N GLN A 102 -2.07 4.04 4.86
CA GLN A 102 -1.18 5.21 4.79
C GLN A 102 -0.31 5.35 6.04
N GLN A 103 -0.83 4.98 7.21
CA GLN A 103 -0.11 5.00 8.48
C GLN A 103 0.76 3.76 8.72
N HIS A 104 0.42 2.64 8.07
CA HIS A 104 1.11 1.35 8.20
C HIS A 104 1.54 0.86 6.81
N PRO A 105 2.41 1.60 6.11
CA PRO A 105 2.81 1.22 4.76
C PRO A 105 3.52 -0.13 4.81
N SER A 106 3.18 -1.00 3.86
CA SER A 106 3.86 -2.28 3.69
C SER A 106 5.36 -2.08 3.43
N PRO A 107 6.23 -3.09 3.67
CA PRO A 107 7.64 -2.99 3.36
C PRO A 107 7.90 -2.53 1.91
N ASP A 108 7.12 -3.03 0.96
CA ASP A 108 7.17 -2.64 -0.45
C ASP A 108 6.79 -1.17 -0.66
N GLN A 109 5.71 -0.70 0.00
CA GLN A 109 5.30 0.70 -0.06
C GLN A 109 6.36 1.62 0.56
N ARG A 110 7.01 1.21 1.65
CA ARG A 110 8.12 1.96 2.27
C ARG A 110 9.34 2.01 1.37
N ARG A 111 9.74 0.87 0.78
CA ARG A 111 10.85 0.79 -0.19
C ARG A 111 10.58 1.68 -1.38
N PHE A 112 9.35 1.66 -1.90
CA PHE A 112 8.93 2.53 -2.98
C PHE A 112 8.97 4.01 -2.61
N ALA A 113 8.36 4.40 -1.48
CA ALA A 113 8.38 5.78 -1.01
C ALA A 113 9.83 6.28 -0.80
N ASN A 114 10.70 5.45 -0.24
CA ASN A 114 12.12 5.76 -0.13
C ASN A 114 12.77 5.93 -1.50
N ALA A 115 12.52 5.02 -2.45
CA ALA A 115 13.05 5.13 -3.80
C ALA A 115 12.60 6.42 -4.50
N LEU A 116 11.34 6.86 -4.30
CA LEU A 116 10.83 8.12 -4.82
C LEU A 116 11.64 9.32 -4.29
N VAL A 117 11.94 9.35 -2.99
CA VAL A 117 12.80 10.38 -2.40
C VAL A 117 14.23 10.33 -2.98
N GLN A 118 14.72 9.13 -3.32
CA GLN A 118 16.04 8.98 -3.93
C GLN A 118 16.07 9.28 -5.44
N LEU A 119 14.94 9.52 -6.11
CA LEU A 119 14.91 9.81 -7.54
C LEU A 119 15.70 11.07 -7.91
N ASP A 120 15.80 12.03 -6.99
CA ASP A 120 16.59 13.24 -7.21
C ASP A 120 18.08 12.95 -7.36
N ARG A 121 18.58 11.82 -6.82
CA ARG A 121 19.97 11.36 -6.98
C ARG A 121 20.27 10.78 -8.36
N LEU A 122 19.23 10.50 -9.16
CA LEU A 122 19.42 10.06 -10.53
C LEU A 122 19.84 11.25 -11.40
N SER A 123 20.90 11.07 -12.18
CA SER A 123 21.30 11.99 -13.22
C SER A 123 20.21 12.10 -14.31
N PRO A 124 20.20 13.16 -15.12
CA PRO A 124 19.24 13.30 -16.21
C PRO A 124 19.19 12.07 -17.15
N ARG A 125 20.35 11.48 -17.46
CA ARG A 125 20.42 10.27 -18.30
C ARG A 125 19.85 9.03 -17.60
N GLU A 126 20.13 8.86 -16.30
CA GLU A 126 19.58 7.76 -15.51
C GLU A 126 18.05 7.88 -15.38
N ARG A 127 17.51 9.09 -15.21
CA ARG A 127 16.05 9.31 -15.17
C ARG A 127 15.37 8.93 -16.49
N LEU A 128 16.01 9.21 -17.63
CA LEU A 128 15.49 8.78 -18.93
C LEU A 128 15.43 7.25 -19.04
N VAL A 129 16.49 6.54 -18.62
CA VAL A 129 16.51 5.06 -18.59
C VAL A 129 15.45 4.54 -17.61
N PHE A 130 15.33 5.11 -16.42
CA PHE A 130 14.32 4.75 -15.42
C PHE A 130 12.90 4.90 -15.99
N HIS A 131 12.61 6.01 -16.66
CA HIS A 131 11.30 6.22 -17.29
C HIS A 131 11.01 5.22 -18.42
N ALA A 132 12.02 4.87 -19.22
CA ALA A 132 11.88 3.86 -20.27
C ALA A 132 11.62 2.46 -19.68
N VAL A 133 12.26 2.11 -18.56
CA VAL A 133 11.95 0.89 -17.80
C VAL A 133 10.49 0.90 -17.32
N GLY A 134 9.98 2.04 -16.84
CA GLY A 134 8.58 2.21 -16.45
C GLY A 134 7.57 2.15 -17.60
N LYS A 135 8.04 2.18 -18.86
CA LYS A 135 7.22 1.89 -20.06
C LYS A 135 7.18 0.40 -20.42
N GLY A 136 7.88 -0.45 -19.65
CA GLY A 136 8.02 -1.87 -19.96
C GLY A 136 9.03 -2.15 -21.07
N MET A 137 9.86 -1.16 -21.45
CA MET A 137 10.84 -1.34 -22.52
C MET A 137 11.96 -2.30 -22.12
N GLN A 138 12.33 -3.18 -23.04
CA GLN A 138 13.47 -4.07 -22.91
C GLN A 138 14.79 -3.32 -23.14
N ASN A 139 15.91 -3.85 -22.62
CA ASN A 139 17.23 -3.21 -22.74
C ASN A 139 17.61 -2.87 -24.19
N LYS A 140 17.26 -3.75 -25.15
CA LYS A 140 17.52 -3.54 -26.58
C LYS A 140 16.72 -2.37 -27.15
N GLU A 141 15.49 -2.19 -26.69
CA GLU A 141 14.61 -1.10 -27.14
C GLU A 141 15.07 0.24 -26.55
N ILE A 142 15.45 0.25 -25.27
CA ILE A 142 16.03 1.44 -24.61
C ILE A 142 17.33 1.85 -25.31
N ALA A 143 18.20 0.87 -25.62
CA ALA A 143 19.45 1.10 -26.33
C ALA A 143 19.21 1.76 -27.70
N LYS A 144 18.27 1.22 -28.49
CA LYS A 144 17.89 1.77 -29.78
C LYS A 144 17.30 3.18 -29.66
N GLN A 145 16.38 3.40 -28.72
CA GLN A 145 15.72 4.70 -28.55
C GLN A 145 16.68 5.80 -28.08
N MET A 146 17.64 5.46 -27.23
CA MET A 146 18.57 6.42 -26.64
C MET A 146 19.90 6.54 -27.40
N ALA A 147 20.05 5.81 -28.52
CA ALA A 147 21.30 5.67 -29.27
C ALA A 147 22.49 5.25 -28.37
N LEU A 148 22.27 4.23 -27.53
CA LEU A 148 23.25 3.68 -26.59
C LEU A 148 23.56 2.22 -26.93
N CYS A 149 24.74 1.74 -26.53
CA CYS A 149 25.05 0.31 -26.57
C CYS A 149 24.28 -0.45 -25.48
N LEU A 150 23.99 -1.73 -25.73
CA LEU A 150 23.27 -2.59 -24.78
C LEU A 150 23.95 -2.62 -23.40
N ASN A 151 25.27 -2.80 -23.36
CA ASN A 151 26.06 -2.80 -22.12
C ASN A 151 25.95 -1.49 -21.34
N THR A 152 25.78 -0.35 -22.05
CA THR A 152 25.62 0.96 -21.42
C THR A 152 24.26 1.05 -20.72
N VAL A 153 23.20 0.54 -21.36
CA VAL A 153 21.86 0.46 -20.73
C VAL A 153 21.88 -0.45 -19.51
N GLU A 154 22.56 -1.60 -19.59
CA GLU A 154 22.71 -2.51 -18.45
C GLU A 154 23.47 -1.86 -17.29
N THR A 155 24.51 -1.10 -17.61
CA THR A 155 25.26 -0.31 -16.63
C THR A 155 24.36 0.72 -15.97
N TYR A 156 23.60 1.50 -16.74
CA TYR A 156 22.65 2.45 -16.18
C TYR A 156 21.62 1.77 -15.27
N ARG A 157 21.05 0.64 -15.68
CA ARG A 157 20.11 -0.11 -14.84
C ARG A 157 20.75 -0.55 -13.52
N LYS A 158 21.99 -1.06 -13.54
CA LYS A 158 22.72 -1.43 -12.32
C LYS A 158 22.93 -0.23 -11.40
N THR A 159 23.37 0.91 -11.95
CA THR A 159 23.57 2.14 -11.18
C THR A 159 22.28 2.67 -10.58
N ILE A 160 21.18 2.67 -11.36
CA ILE A 160 19.85 3.06 -10.87
C ILE A 160 19.40 2.13 -9.75
N SER A 161 19.50 0.81 -9.93
CA SER A 161 19.17 -0.17 -8.89
C SER A 161 19.94 0.08 -7.60
N ALA A 162 21.25 0.34 -7.70
CA ALA A 162 22.09 0.64 -6.54
C ALA A 162 21.70 1.95 -5.84
N LYS A 163 21.38 3.00 -6.61
CA LYS A 163 20.95 4.31 -6.08
C LYS A 163 19.59 4.26 -5.39
N LEU A 164 18.66 3.48 -5.94
CA LEU A 164 17.28 3.40 -5.46
C LEU A 164 17.04 2.27 -4.45
N GLY A 165 17.96 1.31 -4.33
CA GLY A 165 17.80 0.12 -3.50
C GLY A 165 16.70 -0.83 -4.01
N LEU A 166 16.40 -0.79 -5.30
CA LEU A 166 15.36 -1.60 -5.95
C LEU A 166 15.97 -2.46 -7.06
N SER A 167 15.42 -3.64 -7.31
CA SER A 167 15.92 -4.52 -8.38
C SER A 167 14.80 -5.22 -9.14
N GLY A 168 15.12 -5.72 -10.34
CA GLY A 168 14.20 -6.56 -11.13
C GLY A 168 12.79 -5.98 -11.27
N VAL A 169 11.80 -6.74 -10.79
CA VAL A 169 10.37 -6.38 -10.83
C VAL A 169 10.05 -5.18 -9.95
N GLU A 170 10.72 -5.02 -8.80
CA GLU A 170 10.50 -3.87 -7.90
C GLU A 170 10.87 -2.55 -8.61
N LEU A 171 11.99 -2.55 -9.34
CA LEU A 171 12.42 -1.38 -10.11
C LEU A 171 11.43 -1.04 -11.23
N VAL A 172 10.94 -2.06 -11.94
CA VAL A 172 9.94 -1.88 -13.02
C VAL A 172 8.63 -1.33 -12.45
N ARG A 173 8.14 -1.91 -11.35
CA ARG A 173 6.92 -1.46 -10.67
C ARG A 173 7.06 -0.02 -10.18
N ALA A 174 8.19 0.32 -9.56
CA ALA A 174 8.45 1.67 -9.10
C ALA A 174 8.47 2.68 -10.25
N ALA A 175 9.14 2.35 -11.35
CA ALA A 175 9.18 3.20 -12.54
C ALA A 175 7.81 3.37 -13.19
N ALA A 176 6.98 2.32 -13.22
CA ALA A 176 5.62 2.38 -13.76
C ALA A 176 4.70 3.24 -12.89
N LEU A 177 4.71 3.05 -11.57
CA LEU A 177 3.89 3.83 -10.64
C LEU A 177 4.28 5.30 -10.62
N HIS A 178 5.58 5.62 -10.65
CA HIS A 178 6.06 7.00 -10.74
C HIS A 178 5.50 7.72 -11.98
N ARG A 179 5.32 7.03 -13.10
CA ARG A 179 4.69 7.61 -14.30
C ARG A 179 3.20 7.91 -14.09
N CYS A 180 2.49 7.06 -13.38
CA CYS A 180 1.06 7.26 -13.09
C CYS A 180 0.83 8.42 -12.12
N THR A 181 1.75 8.66 -11.18
CA THR A 181 1.68 9.81 -10.26
C THR A 181 2.22 11.10 -10.86
N ALA A 182 3.04 11.03 -11.93
CA ALA A 182 3.76 12.19 -12.49
C ALA A 182 3.22 12.70 -13.85
N ALA A 183 2.00 12.35 -14.29
CA ALA A 183 1.48 12.79 -15.59
C ALA A 183 0.37 13.87 -15.48
N PRO A 184 0.36 14.92 -16.33
CA PRO A 184 1.45 15.55 -17.09
C PRO A 184 1.71 17.02 -16.65
N LEU A 185 2.97 17.49 -16.77
CA LEU A 185 3.20 18.92 -16.99
C LEU A 185 2.57 19.29 -18.34
N HIS A 186 1.57 20.17 -18.30
CA HIS A 186 0.71 20.59 -19.41
C HIS A 186 1.50 21.01 -20.68
N PRO A 187 0.99 20.74 -21.90
CA PRO A 187 1.52 21.31 -23.12
C PRO A 187 0.93 22.71 -23.31
N SER A 188 1.69 23.76 -23.03
CA SER A 188 1.36 25.11 -23.51
C SER A 188 2.52 25.66 -24.32
N LEU A 189 2.51 25.34 -25.61
CA LEU A 189 3.13 26.18 -26.64
C LEU A 189 2.01 27.07 -27.20
N PRO A 190 1.97 28.38 -26.92
CA PRO A 190 1.17 29.28 -27.73
C PRO A 190 1.76 29.38 -29.14
N ALA A 191 0.86 29.36 -30.12
CA ALA A 191 1.12 29.46 -31.55
C ALA A 191 1.92 30.72 -31.90
N GLY A 192 2.97 30.59 -32.72
CA GLY A 192 3.70 31.77 -33.18
C GLY A 192 4.98 31.59 -34.01
N TRP A 193 5.49 30.36 -34.25
CA TRP A 193 6.68 30.17 -35.10
C TRP A 193 6.38 29.34 -36.34
N ALA A 194 5.76 30.00 -37.32
CA ALA A 194 6.00 29.73 -38.73
C ALA A 194 6.46 31.06 -39.35
N GLY A 195 7.66 31.07 -39.88
CA GLY A 195 8.24 32.27 -40.48
C GLY A 195 7.50 32.75 -41.73
N CYS A 196 7.46 34.06 -41.88
CA CYS A 196 7.98 34.74 -43.07
C CYS A 196 9.06 35.70 -42.58
#